data_AF-A0A6M1NQF0-F1
#
_entry.id   AF-A0A6M1NQF0-F1
#
_cell.length_a   1.000
_cell.length_b   1.000
_cell.length_c   1.000
_cell.angle_alpha   90.00
_cell.angle_beta   90.00
_cell.angle_gamma   90.00
#
_symmetry.space_group_name_H-M   'P 1'
#
loop_
_entity.id
_entity.type
_entity.pdbx_description
1 polymer ?
#
loop_
_entity_poly.entity_id
_entity_poly.type
_entity_poly.pdbx_seq_one_letter_code
_entity_poly.pdbx_strand_id
1 'polypeptide(L)'
;MLYVPFEQLTHKLFNDLITRGYKDYVLQKFDWPGVNHGKGFLLSAYENKERANQHAVELDVKEGKALHLPEDFEKIEKLLEVNSGYRIFLNKIRDLDWEKRMLKYYKVNIVNYLRFNTRFKRKDPVDILFTLEHGRVKAVIESAGLRKEVKAYDLIKN
;
A
#
# COMPACT_ATOMS: atom_id res chain seq x y z
N MET A 1 -7.82 14.54 -8.18
CA MET A 1 -7.88 13.26 -7.43
C MET A 1 -6.45 12.77 -7.25
N LEU A 2 -6.04 12.44 -6.02
CA LEU A 2 -4.69 11.93 -5.75
C LEU A 2 -4.58 10.48 -6.26
N TYR A 3 -3.40 10.11 -6.76
CA TYR A 3 -3.18 8.83 -7.44
C TYR A 3 -2.91 7.70 -6.43
N VAL A 4 -3.79 6.71 -6.38
CA VAL A 4 -3.63 5.48 -5.57
C VAL A 4 -3.43 4.30 -6.53
N PRO A 5 -2.27 3.62 -6.52
CA PRO A 5 -1.96 2.58 -7.52
C PRO A 5 -2.69 1.25 -7.26
N PHE A 6 -3.30 1.08 -6.09
CA PHE A 6 -3.96 -0.16 -5.67
C PHE A 6 -5.41 -0.24 -6.10
N GLU A 7 -5.88 -1.45 -6.44
CA GLU A 7 -7.29 -1.74 -6.75
C GLU A 7 -8.20 -1.45 -5.56
N GLN A 8 -9.30 -0.71 -5.73
CA GLN A 8 -10.21 -0.42 -4.61
C GLN A 8 -11.10 -1.65 -4.46
N LEU A 9 -11.14 -2.20 -3.26
CA LEU A 9 -11.94 -3.37 -2.97
C LEU A 9 -13.41 -2.95 -2.94
N THR A 10 -14.24 -3.74 -3.61
CA THR A 10 -15.71 -3.63 -3.62
C THR A 10 -16.29 -4.94 -3.13
N HIS A 11 -17.57 -4.95 -2.71
CA HIS A 11 -18.26 -6.22 -2.38
C HIS A 11 -18.18 -7.23 -3.52
N LYS A 12 -18.33 -6.79 -4.77
CA LYS A 12 -18.20 -7.65 -5.95
C LYS A 12 -16.80 -8.29 -6.01
N LEU A 13 -15.75 -7.49 -5.92
CA LEU A 13 -14.37 -7.99 -6.00
C LEU A 13 -14.04 -8.92 -4.82
N PHE A 14 -14.56 -8.63 -3.61
CA PHE A 14 -14.39 -9.50 -2.45
C PHE A 14 -15.10 -10.85 -2.63
N ASN A 15 -16.35 -10.85 -3.12
CA ASN A 15 -17.07 -12.09 -3.43
C ASN A 15 -16.40 -12.90 -4.54
N ASP A 16 -15.80 -12.23 -5.54
CA ASP A 16 -15.02 -12.89 -6.59
C ASP A 16 -13.79 -13.62 -6.01
N LEU A 17 -13.11 -13.03 -5.03
CA LEU A 17 -11.97 -13.69 -4.34
C LEU A 17 -12.42 -14.94 -3.58
N ILE A 18 -13.53 -14.85 -2.85
CA ILE A 18 -14.10 -16.00 -2.13
C ILE A 18 -14.49 -17.11 -3.10
N THR A 19 -15.15 -16.76 -4.21
CA THR A 19 -15.57 -17.71 -5.26
C THR A 19 -14.38 -18.41 -5.90
N ARG A 20 -13.23 -17.73 -6.01
CA ARG A 20 -11.97 -18.32 -6.48
C ARG A 20 -11.28 -19.23 -5.45
N GLY A 21 -11.82 -19.33 -4.24
CA GLY A 21 -11.32 -20.22 -3.19
C GLY A 21 -10.34 -19.59 -2.22
N TYR A 22 -10.10 -18.27 -2.28
CA TYR A 22 -9.25 -17.60 -1.29
C TYR A 22 -9.93 -17.57 0.08
N LYS A 23 -9.25 -18.14 1.08
CA LYS A 23 -9.73 -18.20 2.48
C LYS A 23 -8.85 -17.46 3.47
N ASP A 24 -7.57 -17.27 3.13
CA ASP A 24 -6.60 -16.63 3.99
C ASP A 24 -6.28 -15.22 3.49
N TYR A 25 -6.39 -14.25 4.38
CA TYR A 25 -6.21 -12.84 4.06
C TYR A 25 -5.31 -12.15 5.09
N VAL A 26 -4.70 -11.04 4.70
CA VAL A 26 -4.06 -10.10 5.62
C VAL A 26 -4.69 -8.74 5.40
N LEU A 27 -5.27 -8.18 6.46
CA LEU A 27 -5.82 -6.84 6.48
C LEU A 27 -4.88 -5.94 7.28
N GLN A 28 -4.36 -4.90 6.64
CA GLN A 28 -3.45 -3.94 7.26
C GLN A 28 -3.85 -2.50 6.99
N LYS A 29 -3.41 -1.59 7.85
CA LYS A 29 -3.60 -0.15 7.69
C LYS A 29 -2.91 0.32 6.43
N PHE A 30 -3.53 1.30 5.78
CA PHE A 30 -3.02 1.87 4.55
C PHE A 30 -3.11 3.39 4.60
N ASP A 31 -1.96 4.03 4.72
CA ASP A 31 -1.83 5.48 4.61
C ASP A 31 -1.39 5.85 3.20
N TRP A 32 -2.16 6.75 2.57
CA TRP A 32 -1.87 7.24 1.23
C TRP A 32 -2.46 8.63 1.01
N PRO A 33 -1.83 9.49 0.19
CA PRO A 33 -2.42 10.77 -0.15
C PRO A 33 -3.84 10.61 -0.73
N GLY A 34 -4.81 11.32 -0.14
CA GLY A 34 -6.22 11.24 -0.53
C GLY A 34 -7.01 10.11 0.13
N VAL A 35 -6.41 9.40 1.09
CA VAL A 35 -7.10 8.49 2.01
C VAL A 35 -7.08 9.14 3.39
N ASN A 36 -8.24 9.24 4.03
CA ASN A 36 -8.34 9.83 5.36
C ASN A 36 -7.51 9.00 6.35
N HIS A 37 -6.78 9.67 7.23
CA HIS A 37 -5.91 9.01 8.18
C HIS A 37 -6.70 8.04 9.07
N GLY A 38 -6.18 6.83 9.26
CA GLY A 38 -6.85 5.76 10.02
C GLY A 38 -8.11 5.19 9.36
N LYS A 39 -8.45 5.60 8.13
CA LYS A 39 -9.61 5.10 7.37
C LYS A 39 -9.24 4.27 6.15
N GLY A 40 -7.96 4.12 5.85
CA GLY A 40 -7.45 3.27 4.77
C GLY A 40 -7.03 1.89 5.24
N PHE A 41 -7.38 0.87 4.46
CA PHE A 41 -6.88 -0.48 4.63
C PHE A 41 -6.40 -1.09 3.32
N LEU A 42 -5.43 -1.99 3.40
CA LEU A 42 -4.99 -2.84 2.31
C LEU A 42 -5.30 -4.30 2.68
N LEU A 43 -5.96 -5.01 1.77
CA LEU A 43 -6.30 -6.42 1.89
C LEU A 43 -5.41 -7.21 0.93
N SER A 44 -4.68 -8.19 1.46
CA SER A 44 -3.92 -9.16 0.66
C SER A 44 -4.61 -10.51 0.76
N ALA A 45 -4.85 -11.18 -0.37
CA ALA A 45 -5.44 -12.51 -0.42
C ALA A 45 -4.34 -13.55 -0.69
N TYR A 46 -4.39 -14.69 0.00
CA TYR A 46 -3.40 -15.74 -0.06
C TYR A 46 -4.06 -17.09 -0.35
N GLU A 47 -3.37 -17.90 -1.16
CA GLU A 47 -3.81 -19.27 -1.50
C GLU A 47 -3.67 -20.24 -0.31
N ASN A 48 -2.83 -19.89 0.67
CA ASN A 48 -2.63 -20.69 1.86
C ASN A 48 -2.35 -19.83 3.09
N LYS A 49 -2.62 -20.43 4.25
CA LYS A 49 -2.49 -19.82 5.56
C LYS A 49 -1.03 -19.50 5.92
N GLU A 50 -0.08 -20.32 5.49
CA GLU A 50 1.34 -20.15 5.78
C GLU A 50 1.86 -18.82 5.21
N ARG A 51 1.54 -18.50 3.95
CA ARG A 51 1.93 -17.23 3.31
C ARG A 51 1.25 -16.03 3.96
N ALA A 52 -0.03 -16.17 4.34
CA ALA A 52 -0.73 -15.12 5.08
C ALA A 52 -0.07 -14.85 6.44
N ASN A 53 0.32 -15.91 7.15
CA ASN A 53 1.03 -15.80 8.43
C ASN A 53 2.44 -15.20 8.25
N GLN A 54 3.19 -15.63 7.23
CA GLN A 54 4.50 -15.04 6.91
C GLN A 54 4.38 -13.53 6.67
N HIS A 55 3.36 -13.09 5.95
CA HIS A 55 3.10 -11.66 5.81
C HIS A 55 2.73 -11.03 7.16
N ALA A 56 1.80 -11.60 7.91
CA ALA A 56 1.35 -11.01 9.18
C ALA A 56 2.48 -10.87 10.22
N VAL A 57 3.48 -11.75 10.21
CA VAL A 57 4.67 -11.67 11.09
C VAL A 57 5.55 -10.46 10.78
N GLU A 58 5.58 -10.02 9.52
CA GLU A 58 6.32 -8.82 9.12
C GLU A 58 5.62 -7.52 9.54
N LEU A 59 4.39 -7.58 10.09
CA LEU A 59 3.60 -6.42 10.48
C LEU A 59 3.80 -6.04 11.94
N ASP A 60 3.81 -4.74 12.22
CA ASP A 60 3.79 -4.27 13.60
C ASP A 60 2.45 -4.66 14.27
N VAL A 61 2.45 -4.83 15.60
CA VAL A 61 1.30 -5.28 16.41
C VAL A 61 -0.01 -4.49 16.14
N LYS A 62 0.09 -3.23 15.71
CA LYS A 62 -1.07 -2.36 15.43
C LYS A 62 -1.23 -2.01 13.95
N GLU A 63 -0.48 -2.65 13.07
CA GLU A 63 -0.46 -2.37 11.63
C GLU A 63 -1.44 -3.25 10.87
N GLY A 64 -1.53 -4.54 11.19
CA GLY A 64 -2.46 -5.45 10.53
C GLY A 64 -2.64 -6.77 11.25
N LYS A 65 -3.43 -7.65 10.65
CA LYS A 65 -3.69 -9.00 11.14
C LYS A 65 -4.04 -9.96 10.01
N ALA A 66 -3.68 -11.22 10.18
CA ALA A 66 -4.21 -12.30 9.38
C ALA A 66 -5.70 -12.52 9.70
N LEU A 67 -6.48 -12.88 8.69
CA LEU A 67 -7.90 -13.20 8.74
C LEU A 67 -8.15 -14.51 8.01
N HIS A 68 -9.07 -15.32 8.51
CA HIS A 68 -9.47 -16.59 7.92
C HIS A 68 -10.97 -16.64 7.70
N LEU A 69 -11.40 -17.13 6.54
CA LEU A 69 -12.82 -17.32 6.22
C LEU A 69 -13.24 -18.78 6.45
N PRO A 70 -14.46 -18.99 6.98
CA PRO A 70 -15.55 -18.00 7.13
C PRO A 70 -15.53 -17.17 8.43
N GLU A 71 -14.68 -17.49 9.40
CA GLU A 71 -14.73 -16.95 10.77
C GLU A 71 -14.62 -15.42 10.83
N ASP A 72 -13.84 -14.83 9.92
CA ASP A 72 -13.57 -13.41 9.86
C ASP A 72 -14.36 -12.65 8.79
N PHE A 73 -15.34 -13.29 8.13
CA PHE A 73 -16.09 -12.70 7.02
C PHE A 73 -16.71 -11.34 7.40
N GLU A 74 -17.44 -11.30 8.52
CA GLU A 74 -18.09 -10.08 9.00
C GLU A 74 -17.10 -8.92 9.24
N LYS A 75 -15.83 -9.22 9.56
CA LYS A 75 -14.82 -8.19 9.83
C LYS A 75 -14.46 -7.43 8.56
N ILE A 76 -14.44 -8.10 7.40
CA ILE A 76 -14.18 -7.47 6.11
C ILE A 76 -15.46 -6.83 5.57
N GLU A 77 -16.60 -7.51 5.73
CA GLU A 77 -17.90 -7.02 5.27
C GLU A 77 -18.26 -5.67 5.90
N LYS A 78 -18.14 -5.52 7.22
CA LYS A 78 -18.40 -4.26 7.94
C LYS A 78 -17.57 -3.08 7.44
N LEU A 79 -16.35 -3.34 6.96
CA LEU A 79 -15.49 -2.30 6.40
C LEU A 79 -15.89 -1.90 4.98
N LEU A 80 -16.52 -2.81 4.24
CA LEU A 80 -17.03 -2.58 2.88
C LEU A 80 -18.43 -1.95 2.84
N GLU A 81 -19.15 -1.95 3.97
CA GLU A 81 -20.47 -1.34 4.09
C GLU A 81 -20.52 0.08 3.52
N VAL A 82 -21.64 0.39 2.87
CA VAL A 82 -21.90 1.74 2.36
C VAL A 82 -21.91 2.71 3.54
N ASN A 83 -21.19 3.82 3.41
CA ASN A 83 -21.01 4.84 4.45
C ASN A 83 -20.22 4.40 5.69
N SER A 84 -19.48 3.28 5.63
CA SER A 84 -18.54 2.90 6.71
C SER A 84 -17.46 3.97 6.98
N GLY A 85 -17.23 4.85 6.00
CA GLY A 85 -16.18 5.86 6.01
C GLY A 85 -14.77 5.27 5.82
N TYR A 86 -14.66 3.95 5.62
CA TYR A 86 -13.43 3.25 5.34
C TYR A 86 -13.23 3.05 3.84
N ARG A 87 -11.97 2.96 3.43
CA ARG A 87 -11.56 2.63 2.05
C ARG A 87 -10.62 1.45 2.10
N ILE A 88 -11.03 0.35 1.52
CA ILE A 88 -10.20 -0.85 1.41
C ILE A 88 -9.65 -0.94 -0.01
N PHE A 89 -8.38 -1.28 -0.12
CA PHE A 89 -7.70 -1.54 -1.38
C PHE A 89 -7.20 -2.98 -1.39
N LEU A 90 -7.25 -3.65 -2.52
CA LEU A 90 -6.59 -4.93 -2.73
C LEU A 90 -5.09 -4.66 -2.92
N ASN A 91 -4.24 -5.51 -2.34
CA ASN A 91 -2.79 -5.50 -2.52
C ASN A 91 -2.41 -6.00 -3.92
N LYS A 92 -2.84 -5.23 -4.92
CA LYS A 92 -2.68 -5.48 -6.33
C LYS A 92 -2.60 -4.13 -7.03
N ILE A 93 -1.48 -3.92 -7.72
CA ILE A 93 -1.26 -2.73 -8.54
C ILE A 93 -2.11 -2.83 -9.80
N ARG A 94 -2.86 -1.76 -10.12
CA ARG A 94 -3.76 -1.72 -11.28
C ARG A 94 -3.04 -1.44 -12.59
N ASP A 95 -1.95 -0.68 -12.54
CA ASP A 95 -1.31 -0.07 -13.70
C ASP A 95 0.13 -0.61 -13.89
N LEU A 96 0.49 -0.99 -15.11
CA LEU A 96 1.88 -1.39 -15.42
C LEU A 96 2.87 -0.22 -15.26
N ASP A 97 2.46 0.99 -15.64
CA ASP A 97 3.27 2.21 -15.51
C ASP A 97 3.11 2.92 -14.16
N TRP A 98 2.70 2.20 -13.10
CA TRP A 98 2.38 2.81 -11.82
C TRP A 98 3.55 3.62 -11.23
N GLU A 99 4.78 3.16 -11.39
CA GLU A 99 5.98 3.85 -10.90
C GLU A 99 6.20 5.20 -11.59
N LYS A 100 6.07 5.23 -12.92
CA LYS A 100 6.16 6.48 -13.70
C LYS A 100 5.03 7.44 -13.29
N ARG A 101 3.82 6.91 -13.03
CA ARG A 101 2.70 7.70 -12.54
C ARG A 101 2.95 8.23 -11.13
N MET A 102 3.52 7.43 -10.23
CA MET A 102 3.93 7.86 -8.90
C MET A 102 4.89 9.06 -8.97
N LEU A 103 5.96 8.93 -9.76
CA LEU A 103 6.93 10.01 -9.98
C LEU A 103 6.28 11.28 -10.55
N LYS A 104 5.36 11.13 -11.50
CA LYS A 104 4.67 12.25 -12.15
C LYS A 104 3.70 12.96 -11.19
N TYR A 105 2.82 12.21 -10.53
CA TYR A 105 1.77 12.78 -9.68
C TYR A 105 2.32 13.39 -8.40
N TYR A 106 3.35 12.77 -7.81
CA TYR A 106 3.92 13.19 -6.52
C TYR A 106 5.23 13.97 -6.66
N LYS A 107 5.57 14.44 -7.87
CA LYS A 107 6.83 15.14 -8.17
C LYS A 107 7.15 16.24 -7.16
N VAL A 108 6.18 17.09 -6.84
CA VAL A 108 6.37 18.23 -5.92
C VAL A 108 6.72 17.73 -4.52
N ASN A 109 5.97 16.77 -4.00
CA ASN A 109 6.16 16.21 -2.65
C ASN A 109 7.50 15.49 -2.55
N ILE A 110 7.85 14.69 -3.57
CA ILE A 110 9.14 14.01 -3.66
C ILE A 110 10.28 15.03 -3.66
N VAL A 111 10.22 16.07 -4.49
CA VAL A 111 11.25 17.11 -4.54
C VAL A 111 11.39 17.83 -3.18
N ASN A 112 10.29 18.13 -2.51
CA ASN A 112 10.31 18.74 -1.18
C ASN A 112 10.93 17.78 -0.14
N TYR A 113 10.51 16.52 -0.13
CA TYR A 113 11.08 15.50 0.75
C TYR A 113 12.59 15.41 0.57
N LEU A 114 13.08 15.30 -0.67
CA LEU A 114 14.51 15.22 -0.97
C LEU A 114 15.26 16.45 -0.45
N ARG A 115 14.72 17.66 -0.63
CA ARG A 115 15.36 18.90 -0.17
C ARG A 115 15.49 18.99 1.35
N PHE A 116 14.48 18.55 2.09
CA PHE A 116 14.43 18.72 3.54
C PHE A 116 14.97 17.53 4.32
N ASN A 117 14.96 16.32 3.74
CA ASN A 117 15.28 15.07 4.44
C ASN A 117 16.50 14.33 3.89
N THR A 118 17.20 14.92 2.90
CA THR A 118 18.41 14.34 2.32
C THR A 118 19.48 15.41 2.13
N ARG A 119 20.72 14.97 1.85
CA ARG A 119 21.86 15.85 1.53
C ARG A 119 22.13 15.92 0.02
N PHE A 120 21.23 15.42 -0.82
CA PHE A 120 21.41 15.41 -2.27
C PHE A 120 21.45 16.83 -2.82
N LYS A 121 22.39 17.13 -3.71
CA LYS A 121 22.45 18.44 -4.34
C LYS A 121 21.43 18.50 -5.46
N ARG A 122 20.88 19.69 -5.70
CA ARG A 122 19.88 19.91 -6.75
C ARG A 122 20.34 19.54 -8.17
N LYS A 123 21.66 19.51 -8.40
CA LYS A 123 22.27 19.18 -9.70
C LYS A 123 22.57 17.70 -9.86
N ASP A 124 22.53 16.93 -8.78
CA ASP A 124 22.86 15.51 -8.84
C ASP A 124 21.68 14.76 -9.47
N PRO A 125 21.94 13.81 -10.40
CA PRO A 125 20.88 12.94 -10.89
C PRO A 125 20.36 12.10 -9.72
N VAL A 126 19.03 12.01 -9.62
CA VAL A 126 18.35 11.24 -8.59
C VAL A 126 17.49 10.19 -9.27
N ASP A 127 17.77 8.93 -8.98
CA ASP A 127 16.96 7.80 -9.39
C ASP A 127 16.12 7.32 -8.21
N ILE A 128 14.84 7.01 -8.47
CA ILE A 128 13.91 6.52 -7.46
C ILE A 128 13.21 5.28 -8.02
N LEU A 129 13.38 4.16 -7.33
CA LEU A 129 12.70 2.90 -7.63
C LEU A 129 11.65 2.62 -6.54
N PHE A 130 10.43 2.28 -6.94
CA PHE A 130 9.40 1.87 -5.99
C PHE A 130 9.26 0.35 -5.98
N THR A 131 9.26 -0.25 -4.80
CA THR A 131 9.04 -1.69 -4.61
C THR A 131 7.86 -1.94 -3.70
N LEU A 132 7.15 -3.04 -3.91
CA LEU A 132 6.02 -3.47 -3.08
C LEU A 132 6.41 -4.76 -2.36
N GLU A 133 6.41 -4.72 -1.04
CA GLU A 133 6.83 -5.83 -0.19
C GLU A 133 5.87 -5.90 1.00
N HIS A 134 5.23 -7.06 1.24
CA HIS A 134 4.29 -7.22 2.35
C HIS A 134 3.24 -6.08 2.41
N GLY A 135 2.71 -5.71 1.23
CA GLY A 135 1.74 -4.62 1.08
C GLY A 135 2.24 -3.22 1.47
N ARG A 136 3.54 -3.05 1.69
CA ARG A 136 4.19 -1.74 1.91
C ARG A 136 4.90 -1.32 0.64
N VAL A 137 4.68 -0.08 0.23
CA VAL A 137 5.46 0.51 -0.86
C VAL A 137 6.69 1.16 -0.25
N LYS A 138 7.87 0.67 -0.63
CA LYS A 138 9.17 1.24 -0.32
C LYS A 138 9.66 2.04 -1.52
N ALA A 139 10.50 3.02 -1.25
CA ALA A 139 11.22 3.76 -2.27
C ALA A 139 12.72 3.65 -1.98
N VAL A 140 13.48 3.24 -2.99
CA VAL A 140 14.94 3.26 -2.98
C VAL A 140 15.36 4.49 -3.78
N ILE A 141 16.04 5.43 -3.12
CA ILE A 141 16.55 6.64 -3.73
C ILE A 141 18.05 6.52 -3.89
N GLU A 142 18.56 6.74 -5.09
CA GLU A 142 19.99 6.71 -5.41
C GLU A 142 20.43 8.04 -6.05
N SER A 143 21.56 8.58 -5.59
CA SER A 143 22.14 9.82 -6.10
C SER A 143 23.62 9.89 -5.76
N ALA A 144 24.48 10.08 -6.78
CA ALA A 144 25.93 10.26 -6.61
C ALA A 144 26.61 9.21 -5.70
N GLY A 145 26.20 7.94 -5.82
CA GLY A 145 26.74 6.82 -5.03
C GLY A 145 26.15 6.66 -3.62
N LEU A 146 25.24 7.54 -3.21
CA LEU A 146 24.46 7.40 -1.98
C LEU A 146 23.14 6.68 -2.27
N ARG A 147 22.80 5.69 -1.44
CA ARG A 147 21.53 4.96 -1.49
C ARG A 147 20.77 5.13 -0.19
N LYS A 148 19.47 5.40 -0.28
CA LYS A 148 18.57 5.55 0.88
C LYS A 148 17.26 4.81 0.63
N GLU A 149 16.88 3.93 1.54
CA GLU A 149 15.58 3.27 1.55
C GLU A 149 14.64 3.95 2.55
N VAL A 150 13.40 4.15 2.13
CA VAL A 150 12.40 4.96 2.82
C VAL A 150 11.00 4.44 2.50
N LYS A 151 10.03 4.66 3.40
CA LYS A 151 8.63 4.36 3.10
C LYS A 151 8.16 5.31 2.00
N ALA A 152 7.51 4.79 0.95
CA ALA A 152 7.05 5.64 -0.14
C ALA A 152 6.05 6.70 0.34
N TYR A 153 5.23 6.39 1.36
CA TYR A 153 4.33 7.36 1.97
C TYR A 153 5.06 8.62 2.47
N ASP A 154 6.25 8.48 3.05
CA ASP A 154 7.02 9.63 3.53
C ASP A 154 7.48 10.55 2.41
N LEU A 155 7.63 10.03 1.19
CA LEU A 155 8.06 10.78 0.01
C LEU A 155 6.90 11.50 -0.66
N ILE A 156 5.71 10.89 -0.62
CA ILE A 156 4.55 11.34 -1.40
C ILE A 156 3.52 12.07 -0.55
N LYS A 157 3.63 12.03 0.78
CA LYS A 157 2.79 12.85 1.67
C LYS A 157 3.09 14.33 1.45
N ASN A 158 2.04 15.15 1.58
CA ASN A 158 2.13 16.60 1.49
C ASN A 158 2.91 17.17 2.67
#